data_AF-A0A2N6FGG8-F1
#
_entry.id   AF-A0A2N6FGG8-F1
#
_cell.length_a   1.000
_cell.length_b   1.000
_cell.length_c   1.000
_cell.angle_alpha   90.00
_cell.angle_beta   90.00
_cell.angle_gamma   90.00
#
_symmetry.space_group_name_H-M   'P 1'
#
loop_
_entity.id
_entity.type
_entity.pdbx_description
1 polymer ?
#
loop_
_entity_poly.entity_id
_entity_poly.type
_entity_poly.pdbx_seq_one_letter_code
_entity_poly.pdbx_strand_id
1 'polypeptide(L)'
;MPCSNGSTPSVDNSVETVENPSRNKKLAINSSKPGPHLGVFVKTPVAGQVKTRLTPPLQPEESARLYAVAMQETISRFATAGFSVVLFYAGACDYFDQNFSSFPLYRQADGDLGVRMREAFLRLLSTESGPVALIGSDSPDLPVAQVRGAYRKLAEHDVVTVPATDGGYVLIGCSRPCPELFDDVNWSTGSVLATTRQRARQFQLRYCEYGGWSDVDDIASLAELLQRSPDSATARFARRQFAAYLSQSE
;
A
#
# COMPACT_ATOMS: atom_id res chain seq x y z
N MET A 1 -6.73 18.82 -2.79
CA MET A 1 -7.96 19.45 -3.32
C MET A 1 -8.71 18.40 -4.10
N PRO A 2 -10.03 18.24 -3.92
CA PRO A 2 -10.82 17.45 -4.85
C PRO A 2 -10.88 18.16 -6.20
N CYS A 3 -10.73 17.40 -7.30
CA CYS A 3 -10.95 17.89 -8.65
C CYS A 3 -12.40 18.35 -8.77
N SER A 4 -12.61 19.66 -8.91
CA SER A 4 -13.93 20.27 -8.99
C SER A 4 -14.16 20.72 -10.43
N ASN A 5 -15.17 20.16 -11.11
CA ASN A 5 -15.71 20.70 -12.36
C ASN A 5 -17.15 21.15 -12.11
N GLY A 6 -17.44 22.39 -12.52
CA GLY A 6 -18.73 23.04 -12.36
C GLY A 6 -19.74 22.71 -13.46
N SER A 7 -21.01 22.92 -13.06
CA SER A 7 -22.15 23.43 -13.84
C SER A 7 -22.71 22.60 -15.00
N THR A 8 -23.85 21.96 -14.72
CA THR A 8 -24.88 21.48 -15.67
C THR A 8 -25.66 22.63 -16.32
N PRO A 9 -26.30 22.36 -17.48
CA PRO A 9 -27.71 22.73 -17.62
C PRO A 9 -28.60 21.53 -17.99
N SER A 10 -29.84 21.59 -17.48
CA SER A 10 -30.93 20.64 -17.69
C SER A 10 -31.34 20.51 -19.16
N VAL A 11 -31.63 19.28 -19.59
CA VAL A 11 -32.61 19.01 -20.65
C VAL A 11 -33.42 17.77 -20.24
N ASP A 12 -34.72 17.97 -20.19
CA ASP A 12 -35.76 16.98 -19.99
C ASP A 12 -35.91 16.11 -21.24
N ASN A 13 -36.00 14.79 -21.08
CA ASN A 13 -36.62 13.91 -22.06
C ASN A 13 -36.92 12.54 -21.44
N SER A 14 -38.22 12.27 -21.29
CA SER A 14 -38.79 10.96 -20.99
C SER A 14 -38.76 10.08 -22.24
N VAL A 15 -38.05 8.94 -22.19
CA VAL A 15 -38.28 7.81 -23.11
C VAL A 15 -38.06 6.48 -22.36
N GLU A 16 -38.89 5.53 -22.73
CA GLU A 16 -39.23 4.25 -22.14
C GLU A 16 -38.09 3.27 -21.81
N THR A 17 -38.44 2.38 -20.89
CA THR A 17 -37.72 1.21 -20.37
C THR A 17 -37.12 0.30 -21.42
N VAL A 18 -35.82 -0.01 -21.26
CA VAL A 18 -35.20 -1.25 -21.75
C VAL A 18 -34.44 -1.89 -20.59
N GLU A 19 -34.90 -3.07 -20.16
CA GLU A 19 -34.21 -3.93 -19.20
C GLU A 19 -32.86 -4.37 -19.75
N ASN A 20 -31.79 -4.21 -18.97
CA ASN A 20 -30.49 -4.79 -19.29
C ASN A 20 -29.90 -5.47 -18.03
N PRO A 21 -29.74 -6.81 -18.00
CA PRO A 21 -29.39 -7.54 -16.79
C PRO A 21 -27.87 -7.66 -16.68
N SER A 22 -27.22 -6.74 -15.96
CA SER A 22 -25.84 -6.89 -15.48
C SER A 22 -25.55 -5.92 -14.34
N ARG A 23 -26.25 -6.10 -13.21
CA ARG A 23 -25.91 -5.40 -11.96
C ARG A 23 -24.64 -5.99 -11.37
N ASN A 24 -23.52 -5.29 -11.59
CA ASN A 24 -22.30 -5.43 -10.80
C ASN A 24 -22.68 -5.37 -9.31
N LYS A 25 -22.31 -6.40 -8.55
CA LYS A 25 -22.55 -6.45 -7.09
C LYS A 25 -21.82 -5.29 -6.44
N LYS A 26 -22.55 -4.22 -6.09
CA LYS A 26 -22.10 -3.19 -5.16
C LYS A 26 -21.63 -3.89 -3.89
N LEU A 27 -20.36 -3.73 -3.56
CA LEU A 27 -19.78 -4.15 -2.29
C LEU A 27 -20.60 -3.46 -1.19
N ALA A 28 -21.41 -4.22 -0.47
CA ALA A 28 -22.22 -3.69 0.63
C ALA A 28 -21.28 -3.34 1.78
N ILE A 29 -21.05 -2.04 1.99
CA ILE A 29 -20.28 -1.53 3.12
C ILE A 29 -21.27 -1.39 4.27
N ASN A 30 -21.27 -2.36 5.20
CA ASN A 30 -22.08 -2.29 6.41
C ASN A 30 -21.70 -1.07 7.25
N SER A 31 -22.73 -0.43 7.84
CA SER A 31 -22.67 0.75 8.71
C SER A 31 -22.07 0.46 10.09
N SER A 32 -20.84 -0.06 10.14
CA SER A 32 -20.00 -0.08 11.33
C SER A 32 -19.10 1.16 11.33
N LYS A 33 -18.74 1.66 12.52
CA LYS A 33 -17.71 2.70 12.70
C LYS A 33 -16.51 2.39 11.77
N PRO A 34 -16.00 3.38 11.01
CA PRO A 34 -14.88 3.14 10.10
C PRO A 34 -13.72 2.52 10.88
N GLY A 35 -13.09 1.49 10.29
CA GLY A 35 -11.95 0.85 10.90
C GLY A 35 -10.70 1.75 10.93
N PRO A 36 -9.59 1.28 11.52
CA PRO A 36 -8.37 2.08 11.61
C PRO A 36 -7.84 2.49 10.22
N HIS A 37 -7.27 3.69 10.15
CA HIS A 37 -6.78 4.30 8.90
C HIS A 37 -5.44 3.69 8.47
N LEU A 38 -5.45 2.97 7.35
CA LEU A 38 -4.25 2.40 6.74
C LEU A 38 -3.92 3.13 5.45
N GLY A 39 -2.82 3.89 5.43
CA GLY A 39 -2.28 4.47 4.22
C GLY A 39 -1.51 3.43 3.41
N VAL A 40 -1.74 3.37 2.10
CA VAL A 40 -1.03 2.47 1.19
C VAL A 40 -0.32 3.31 0.14
N PHE A 41 1.00 3.18 0.06
CA PHE A 41 1.82 3.86 -0.94
C PHE A 41 1.80 3.05 -2.23
N VAL A 42 1.37 3.70 -3.31
CA VAL A 42 1.18 3.09 -4.64
C VAL A 42 1.79 3.94 -5.73
N LYS A 43 2.15 3.30 -6.85
CA LYS A 43 2.71 3.96 -8.04
C LYS A 43 1.90 3.56 -9.28
N THR A 44 1.85 4.40 -10.29
CA THR A 44 1.31 3.97 -11.59
C THR A 44 2.18 2.82 -12.11
N PRO A 45 1.60 1.69 -12.55
CA PRO A 45 2.36 0.54 -13.06
C PRO A 45 2.90 0.82 -14.47
N VAL A 46 3.98 1.61 -14.55
CA VAL A 46 4.64 1.95 -15.81
C VAL A 46 5.83 1.02 -16.04
N ALA A 47 5.90 0.41 -17.22
CA ALA A 47 7.02 -0.43 -17.63
C ALA A 47 8.37 0.29 -17.44
N GLY A 48 9.32 -0.40 -16.81
CA GLY A 48 10.66 0.15 -16.53
C GLY A 48 10.74 1.11 -15.34
N GLN A 49 9.62 1.42 -14.67
CA GLN A 49 9.60 2.31 -13.50
C GLN A 49 9.24 1.61 -12.19
N VAL A 50 8.62 0.44 -12.27
CA VAL A 50 8.24 -0.39 -11.12
C VAL A 50 8.88 -1.76 -11.24
N LYS A 51 9.24 -2.37 -10.09
CA LYS A 51 9.86 -3.69 -10.01
C LYS A 51 11.03 -3.90 -10.98
N THR A 52 11.88 -2.89 -11.11
CA THR A 52 13.04 -2.94 -12.02
C THR A 52 14.04 -4.03 -11.65
N ARG A 53 14.08 -4.45 -10.39
CA ARG A 53 14.90 -5.60 -9.91
C ARG A 53 14.38 -6.96 -10.36
N LEU A 54 13.15 -7.05 -10.90
CA LEU A 54 12.65 -8.24 -11.58
C LEU A 54 13.07 -8.29 -13.06
N THR A 55 13.73 -7.25 -13.56
CA THR A 55 14.14 -7.09 -14.95
C THR A 55 15.66 -6.96 -15.03
N PRO A 56 16.40 -7.99 -15.50
CA PRO A 56 15.98 -9.34 -15.89
C PRO A 56 15.61 -10.25 -14.70
N PRO A 57 14.96 -11.41 -14.93
CA PRO A 57 14.63 -12.05 -16.21
C PRO A 57 13.30 -11.64 -16.83
N LEU A 58 12.41 -10.97 -16.08
CA LEU A 58 11.15 -10.48 -16.63
C LEU A 58 11.39 -9.27 -17.53
N GLN A 59 10.56 -9.11 -18.55
CA GLN A 59 10.52 -7.88 -19.35
C GLN A 59 9.89 -6.72 -18.55
N PRO A 60 10.22 -5.45 -18.86
CA PRO A 60 9.66 -4.28 -18.17
C PRO A 60 8.13 -4.28 -18.07
N GLU A 61 7.42 -4.72 -19.11
CA GLU A 61 5.96 -4.81 -19.18
C GLU A 61 5.40 -5.95 -18.30
N GLU A 62 6.17 -7.03 -18.15
CA GLU A 62 5.83 -8.14 -17.27
C GLU A 62 5.94 -7.74 -15.80
N SER A 63 7.04 -7.07 -15.44
CA SER A 63 7.25 -6.49 -14.11
C SER A 63 6.15 -5.49 -13.74
N ALA A 64 5.75 -4.62 -14.67
CA ALA A 64 4.66 -3.67 -14.45
C ALA A 64 3.31 -4.36 -14.24
N ARG A 65 2.99 -5.40 -15.03
CA ARG A 65 1.75 -6.17 -14.84
C ARG A 65 1.72 -6.94 -13.52
N LEU A 66 2.85 -7.55 -13.13
CA LEU A 66 2.96 -8.22 -11.83
C LEU A 66 2.75 -7.23 -10.68
N TYR A 67 3.38 -6.06 -10.75
CA TYR A 67 3.19 -4.99 -9.76
C TYR A 67 1.72 -4.53 -9.68
N ALA A 68 1.04 -4.37 -10.83
CA ALA A 68 -0.36 -3.98 -10.86
C ALA A 68 -1.26 -5.01 -10.13
N VAL A 69 -1.01 -6.31 -10.33
CA VAL A 69 -1.73 -7.39 -9.63
C VAL A 69 -1.44 -7.36 -8.13
N ALA A 70 -0.18 -7.22 -7.73
CA ALA A 70 0.22 -7.17 -6.33
C ALA A 70 -0.38 -5.96 -5.59
N MET A 71 -0.37 -4.79 -6.24
CA MET A 71 -1.00 -3.58 -5.73
C MET A 71 -2.51 -3.77 -5.52
N GLN A 72 -3.23 -4.28 -6.53
CA GLN A 72 -4.66 -4.54 -6.44
C GLN A 72 -4.99 -5.54 -5.30
N GLU A 73 -4.20 -6.59 -5.18
CA GLU A 73 -4.35 -7.60 -4.13
C GLU A 73 -4.12 -7.01 -2.74
N THR A 74 -3.07 -6.22 -2.56
CA THR A 74 -2.76 -5.52 -1.29
C THR A 74 -3.93 -4.63 -0.87
N ILE A 75 -4.42 -3.77 -1.77
CA ILE A 75 -5.52 -2.84 -1.50
C ILE A 75 -6.79 -3.61 -1.11
N SER A 76 -7.16 -4.61 -1.92
CA SER A 76 -8.39 -5.39 -1.71
C SER A 76 -8.32 -6.19 -0.40
N ARG A 77 -7.17 -6.75 -0.05
CA ARG A 77 -6.93 -7.51 1.18
C ARG A 77 -7.24 -6.67 2.41
N PHE A 78 -6.73 -5.44 2.48
CA PHE A 78 -6.94 -4.61 3.67
C PHE A 78 -8.30 -3.91 3.68
N ALA A 79 -8.85 -3.54 2.52
CA ALA A 79 -10.19 -2.99 2.43
C ALA A 79 -11.25 -3.99 2.92
N THR A 80 -11.16 -5.26 2.48
CA THR A 80 -12.09 -6.33 2.90
C THR A 80 -11.87 -6.79 4.34
N ALA A 81 -10.68 -6.53 4.91
CA ALA A 81 -10.36 -6.81 6.31
C ALA A 81 -10.87 -5.74 7.30
N GLY A 82 -11.62 -4.73 6.81
CA GLY A 82 -12.23 -3.70 7.64
C GLY A 82 -11.29 -2.56 8.02
N PHE A 83 -10.20 -2.33 7.28
CA PHE A 83 -9.41 -1.11 7.40
C PHE A 83 -10.01 0.02 6.57
N SER A 84 -9.89 1.26 7.07
CA SER A 84 -10.17 2.45 6.27
C SER A 84 -8.95 2.76 5.41
N VAL A 85 -8.89 2.14 4.24
CA VAL A 85 -7.74 2.24 3.32
C VAL A 85 -7.73 3.61 2.63
N VAL A 86 -6.57 4.28 2.65
CA VAL A 86 -6.32 5.54 1.95
C VAL A 86 -5.12 5.35 1.02
N LEU A 87 -5.26 5.69 -0.27
CA LEU A 87 -4.18 5.50 -1.24
C LEU A 87 -3.37 6.79 -1.40
N PHE A 88 -2.07 6.69 -1.19
CA PHE A 88 -1.10 7.73 -1.49
C PHE A 88 -0.36 7.37 -2.77
N TYR A 89 -0.69 8.03 -3.86
CA TYR A 89 -0.22 7.63 -5.19
C TYR A 89 0.91 8.50 -5.73
N ALA A 90 1.83 7.90 -6.48
CA ALA A 90 2.78 8.60 -7.35
C ALA A 90 2.54 8.20 -8.82
N GLY A 91 2.72 9.16 -9.74
CA GLY A 91 2.48 8.97 -11.17
C GLY A 91 1.21 9.67 -11.68
N ALA A 92 0.52 9.04 -12.62
CA ALA A 92 -0.62 9.59 -13.36
C ALA A 92 -1.90 9.57 -12.50
N CYS A 93 -2.54 10.73 -12.31
CA CYS A 93 -3.79 10.86 -11.55
C CYS A 93 -4.92 10.04 -12.19
N ASP A 94 -5.10 10.20 -13.50
CA ASP A 94 -6.17 9.56 -14.27
C ASP A 94 -6.18 8.04 -14.12
N TYR A 95 -5.00 7.41 -14.00
CA TYR A 95 -4.90 5.97 -13.74
C TYR A 95 -5.59 5.60 -12.42
N PHE A 96 -5.33 6.36 -11.35
CA PHE A 96 -5.89 6.07 -10.03
C PHE A 96 -7.37 6.46 -9.94
N ASP A 97 -7.77 7.57 -10.56
CA ASP A 97 -9.18 7.96 -10.61
C ASP A 97 -10.03 6.93 -11.36
N GLN A 98 -9.51 6.38 -12.46
CA GLN A 98 -10.22 5.35 -13.24
C GLN A 98 -10.30 4.00 -12.51
N ASN A 99 -9.22 3.57 -11.84
CA ASN A 99 -9.12 2.21 -11.29
C ASN A 99 -9.45 2.12 -9.79
N PHE A 100 -9.36 3.22 -9.04
CA PHE A 100 -9.45 3.23 -7.58
C PHE A 100 -10.31 4.37 -7.01
N SER A 101 -11.23 4.93 -7.80
CA SER A 101 -12.14 6.03 -7.38
C SER A 101 -13.01 5.72 -6.15
N SER A 102 -13.16 4.45 -5.76
CA SER A 102 -13.86 4.05 -4.54
C SER A 102 -13.06 4.29 -3.25
N PHE A 103 -11.77 4.62 -3.35
CA PHE A 103 -10.90 4.89 -2.21
C PHE A 103 -10.58 6.38 -2.10
N PRO A 104 -10.32 6.92 -0.89
CA PRO A 104 -9.70 8.23 -0.76
C PRO A 104 -8.31 8.22 -1.42
N LEU A 105 -8.11 9.13 -2.39
CA LEU A 105 -6.88 9.26 -3.17
C LEU A 105 -6.15 10.55 -2.82
N TYR A 106 -4.85 10.45 -2.55
CA TYR A 106 -3.97 11.60 -2.38
C TYR A 106 -2.69 11.40 -3.17
N ARG A 107 -2.26 12.42 -3.92
CA ARG A 107 -0.92 12.44 -4.51
C ARG A 107 0.12 12.43 -3.37
N GLN A 108 1.13 11.57 -3.48
CA GLN A 108 2.32 11.60 -2.62
C GLN A 108 3.01 12.96 -2.75
N ALA A 109 3.49 13.50 -1.63
CA ALA A 109 4.24 14.75 -1.65
C ALA A 109 5.52 14.64 -2.49
N ASP A 110 5.96 15.76 -3.05
CA ASP A 110 7.26 15.83 -3.70
C ASP A 110 8.38 15.67 -2.67
N GLY A 111 9.54 15.17 -3.11
CA GLY A 111 10.68 14.88 -2.25
C GLY A 111 10.91 13.38 -2.02
N ASP A 112 11.68 13.07 -0.99
CA ASP A 112 12.07 11.71 -0.64
C ASP A 112 10.95 10.92 0.06
N LEU A 113 11.23 9.67 0.42
CA LEU A 113 10.26 8.81 1.09
C LEU A 113 9.84 9.34 2.46
N GLY A 114 10.76 9.98 3.19
CA GLY A 114 10.51 10.56 4.51
C GLY A 114 9.50 11.70 4.44
N VAL A 115 9.69 12.64 3.51
CA VAL A 115 8.73 13.73 3.28
C VAL A 115 7.35 13.16 2.96
N ARG A 116 7.27 12.16 2.09
CA ARG A 116 5.99 11.52 1.73
C ARG A 116 5.30 10.88 2.92
N MET A 117 6.04 10.13 3.75
CA MET A 117 5.49 9.50 4.94
C MET A 117 5.05 10.53 5.98
N ARG A 118 5.85 11.57 6.21
CA ARG A 118 5.51 12.68 7.12
C ARG A 118 4.20 13.33 6.71
N GLU A 119 4.05 13.73 5.45
CA GLU A 119 2.82 14.36 4.94
C GLU A 119 1.61 13.41 5.01
N ALA A 120 1.81 12.11 4.75
CA ALA A 120 0.77 11.11 4.88
C ALA A 120 0.30 10.94 6.33
N PHE A 121 1.23 10.87 7.29
CA PHE A 121 0.90 10.81 8.72
C PHE A 121 0.20 12.07 9.19
N LEU A 122 0.70 13.26 8.86
CA LEU A 122 0.06 14.54 9.22
C LEU A 122 -1.39 14.58 8.72
N ARG A 123 -1.61 14.15 7.47
CA ARG A 123 -2.96 14.07 6.91
C ARG A 123 -3.85 13.09 7.67
N LEU A 124 -3.42 11.85 7.83
CA LEU A 124 -4.26 10.82 8.43
C LEU A 124 -4.51 11.04 9.93
N LEU A 125 -3.51 11.52 10.68
CA LEU A 125 -3.62 11.79 12.12
C LEU A 125 -4.39 13.07 12.44
N SER A 126 -4.58 13.98 11.48
CA SER A 126 -5.47 15.14 11.65
C SER A 126 -6.96 14.77 11.70
N THR A 127 -7.29 13.50 11.41
CA THR A 127 -8.65 12.97 11.57
C THR A 127 -8.79 12.33 12.96
N GLU A 128 -9.98 12.35 13.58
CA GLU A 128 -10.23 11.76 14.92
C GLU A 128 -10.18 10.22 14.96
N SER A 129 -9.40 9.60 14.05
CA SER A 129 -9.45 8.18 13.69
C SER A 129 -8.50 7.29 14.50
N GLY A 130 -7.79 7.85 15.48
CA GLY A 130 -6.82 7.14 16.31
C GLY A 130 -5.48 6.91 15.60
N PRO A 131 -4.71 5.89 16.05
CA PRO A 131 -3.41 5.58 15.43
C PRO A 131 -3.53 5.25 13.94
N VAL A 132 -2.47 5.52 13.21
CA VAL A 132 -2.37 5.34 11.77
C VAL A 132 -1.18 4.44 11.44
N ALA A 133 -1.30 3.65 10.39
CA ALA A 133 -0.16 2.96 9.78
C ALA A 133 -0.05 3.24 8.28
N LEU A 134 1.18 3.18 7.77
CA LEU A 134 1.53 3.23 6.36
C LEU A 134 2.18 1.91 5.96
N ILE A 135 1.82 1.41 4.78
CA ILE A 135 2.45 0.24 4.13
C ILE A 135 2.78 0.55 2.67
N GLY A 136 3.70 -0.22 2.10
CA GLY A 136 3.92 -0.32 0.66
C GLY A 136 2.84 -1.16 -0.04
N SER A 137 2.93 -1.26 -1.37
CA SER A 137 2.09 -2.14 -2.21
C SER A 137 2.83 -3.39 -2.69
N ASP A 138 4.01 -3.63 -2.11
CA ASP A 138 4.99 -4.61 -2.55
C ASP A 138 4.91 -5.96 -1.81
N SER A 139 4.06 -6.03 -0.77
CA SER A 139 3.74 -7.24 0.01
C SER A 139 2.26 -7.64 -0.17
N PRO A 140 1.87 -8.23 -1.31
CA PRO A 140 0.47 -8.60 -1.58
C PRO A 140 -0.09 -9.65 -0.62
N ASP A 141 0.77 -10.37 0.09
CA ASP A 141 0.45 -11.41 1.04
C ASP A 141 0.70 -11.04 2.50
N LEU A 142 1.02 -9.77 2.81
CA LEU A 142 1.17 -9.29 4.19
C LEU A 142 -0.04 -9.70 5.04
N PRO A 143 0.14 -10.44 6.16
CA PRO A 143 -0.98 -10.95 6.91
C PRO A 143 -1.78 -9.82 7.57
N VAL A 144 -3.09 -9.86 7.42
CA VAL A 144 -4.02 -8.95 8.11
C VAL A 144 -3.78 -8.98 9.63
N ALA A 145 -3.48 -10.15 10.19
CA ALA A 145 -3.18 -10.31 11.61
C ALA A 145 -1.91 -9.55 12.03
N GLN A 146 -0.90 -9.46 11.17
CA GLN A 146 0.34 -8.72 11.40
C GLN A 146 0.04 -7.22 11.54
N VAL A 147 -0.71 -6.67 10.58
CA VAL A 147 -1.12 -5.25 10.61
C VAL A 147 -1.99 -4.96 11.82
N ARG A 148 -3.01 -5.80 12.12
CA ARG A 148 -3.84 -5.65 13.34
C ARG A 148 -3.02 -5.75 14.63
N GLY A 149 -1.97 -6.56 14.64
CA GLY A 149 -1.04 -6.66 15.77
C GLY A 149 -0.25 -5.37 15.98
N ALA A 150 0.22 -4.75 14.90
CA ALA A 150 0.88 -3.44 14.96
C ALA A 150 -0.06 -2.36 15.53
N TYR A 151 -1.33 -2.32 15.10
CA TYR A 151 -2.33 -1.41 15.69
C TYR A 151 -2.58 -1.65 17.18
N ARG A 152 -2.60 -2.90 17.64
CA ARG A 152 -2.69 -3.20 19.07
C ARG A 152 -1.49 -2.66 19.84
N LYS A 153 -0.28 -2.75 19.27
CA LYS A 153 0.93 -2.18 19.89
C LYS A 153 0.92 -0.66 19.94
N LEU A 154 0.30 0.01 18.96
CA LEU A 154 0.14 1.46 18.94
C LEU A 154 -0.76 2.01 20.07
N ALA A 155 -1.49 1.17 20.80
CA ALA A 155 -2.19 1.60 22.02
C ALA A 155 -1.22 1.97 23.16
N GLU A 156 -0.02 1.39 23.16
CA GLU A 156 0.97 1.52 24.24
C GLU A 156 2.28 2.19 23.76
N HIS A 157 2.41 2.41 22.45
CA HIS A 157 3.62 2.90 21.80
C HIS A 157 3.31 4.11 20.92
N ASP A 158 4.28 5.00 20.81
CA ASP A 158 4.19 6.15 19.91
C ASP A 158 4.39 5.70 18.46
N VAL A 159 5.27 4.72 18.26
CA VAL A 159 5.74 4.26 16.95
C VAL A 159 5.86 2.74 16.95
N VAL A 160 5.35 2.10 15.90
CA VAL A 160 5.49 0.67 15.68
C VAL A 160 5.97 0.40 14.26
N THR A 161 6.98 -0.45 14.10
CA THR A 161 7.41 -0.94 12.77
C THR A 161 7.18 -2.44 12.66
N VAL A 162 6.92 -2.90 11.44
CA VAL A 162 7.09 -4.32 11.07
C VAL A 162 8.35 -4.41 10.22
N PRO A 163 9.48 -4.87 10.80
CA PRO A 163 10.75 -4.99 10.09
C PRO A 163 10.66 -5.77 8.78
N ALA A 164 11.41 -5.31 7.79
CA ALA A 164 11.70 -6.03 6.57
C ALA A 164 13.08 -6.67 6.62
N THR A 165 13.30 -7.73 5.84
CA THR A 165 14.58 -8.47 5.82
C THR A 165 15.73 -7.69 5.19
N ASP A 166 15.43 -6.66 4.42
CA ASP A 166 16.40 -5.80 3.74
C ASP A 166 16.97 -4.68 4.63
N GLY A 167 16.50 -4.57 5.89
CA GLY A 167 16.87 -3.51 6.82
C GLY A 167 15.97 -2.28 6.79
N GLY A 168 14.86 -2.33 6.03
CA GLY A 168 13.75 -1.40 6.10
C GLY A 168 12.59 -1.90 6.98
N TYR A 169 11.37 -1.52 6.61
CA TYR A 169 10.13 -2.00 7.23
C TYR A 169 9.01 -2.04 6.20
N VAL A 170 8.16 -3.07 6.27
CA VAL A 170 6.96 -3.18 5.42
C VAL A 170 5.81 -2.32 5.94
N LEU A 171 5.87 -1.97 7.23
CA LEU A 171 4.89 -1.14 7.93
C LEU A 171 5.60 -0.22 8.91
N ILE A 172 5.18 1.04 8.91
CA ILE A 172 5.40 1.96 10.03
C ILE A 172 4.06 2.53 10.46
N GLY A 173 3.84 2.61 11.77
CA GLY A 173 2.66 3.21 12.35
C GLY A 173 3.00 4.16 13.48
N CYS A 174 2.15 5.16 13.64
CA CYS A 174 2.30 6.23 14.62
C CYS A 174 0.97 6.47 15.32
N SER A 175 0.98 6.59 16.65
CA SER A 175 -0.22 6.93 17.44
C SER A 175 -0.43 8.44 17.61
N ARG A 176 0.59 9.23 17.26
CA ARG A 176 0.60 10.70 17.21
C ARG A 176 1.57 11.18 16.12
N PRO A 177 1.57 12.47 15.76
CA PRO A 177 2.60 13.02 14.88
C PRO A 177 4.00 12.81 15.46
N CYS A 178 4.89 12.24 14.64
CA CYS A 178 6.31 12.01 14.94
C CYS A 178 7.18 12.46 13.75
N PRO A 179 7.11 13.73 13.31
CA PRO A 179 7.88 14.23 12.16
C PRO A 179 9.38 13.98 12.29
N GLU A 180 9.88 14.00 13.53
CA GLU A 180 11.28 13.75 13.88
C GLU A 180 11.83 12.40 13.40
N LEU A 181 11.00 11.43 13.02
CA LEU A 181 11.46 10.15 12.49
C LEU A 181 11.87 10.20 11.02
N PHE A 182 11.38 11.19 10.27
CA PHE A 182 11.40 11.17 8.80
C PHE A 182 12.46 12.08 8.19
N ASP A 183 12.99 13.02 8.97
CA ASP A 183 14.02 13.95 8.51
C ASP A 183 15.41 13.30 8.56
N ASP A 184 16.31 13.66 7.62
CA ASP A 184 17.71 13.20 7.55
C ASP A 184 17.92 11.68 7.62
N VAL A 185 17.03 10.91 6.98
CA VAL A 185 17.17 9.46 6.84
C VAL A 185 17.67 9.15 5.43
N ASN A 186 18.73 8.32 5.34
CA ASN A 186 19.18 7.81 4.05
C ASN A 186 18.25 6.68 3.57
N TRP A 187 17.15 7.07 2.93
CA TRP A 187 16.12 6.18 2.41
C TRP A 187 16.66 5.23 1.33
N SER A 188 16.00 4.09 1.16
CA SER A 188 16.39 3.04 0.19
C SER A 188 17.75 2.38 0.51
N THR A 189 18.11 2.33 1.79
CA THR A 189 19.29 1.62 2.28
C THR A 189 18.89 0.60 3.35
N GLY A 190 19.70 -0.44 3.55
CA GLY A 190 19.50 -1.40 4.63
C GLY A 190 19.75 -0.85 6.04
N SER A 191 19.98 0.45 6.18
CA SER A 191 20.14 1.13 7.47
C SER A 191 18.87 1.81 7.97
N VAL A 192 17.79 1.84 7.17
CA VAL A 192 16.56 2.61 7.48
C VAL A 192 15.99 2.25 8.86
N LEU A 193 15.80 0.95 9.15
CA LEU A 193 15.28 0.50 10.44
C LEU A 193 16.22 0.86 11.60
N ALA A 194 17.54 0.71 11.41
CA ALA A 194 18.53 1.07 12.41
C ALA A 194 18.52 2.57 12.72
N THR A 195 18.43 3.41 11.68
CA THR A 195 18.30 4.86 11.80
C THR A 195 16.99 5.24 12.50
N THR A 196 15.86 4.63 12.12
CA THR A 196 14.57 4.86 12.80
C THR A 196 14.66 4.51 14.29
N ARG A 197 15.29 3.38 14.65
CA ARG A 197 15.50 2.97 16.05
C ARG A 197 16.37 3.98 16.81
N GLN A 198 17.45 4.47 16.19
CA GLN A 198 18.31 5.49 16.79
C GLN A 198 17.54 6.79 17.04
N ARG A 199 16.79 7.26 16.04
CA ARG A 199 16.01 8.50 16.15
C ARG A 199 14.90 8.37 17.19
N ALA A 200 14.17 7.26 17.21
CA ALA A 200 13.18 7.00 18.24
C ALA A 200 13.76 7.10 19.67
N ARG A 201 14.97 6.55 19.88
CA ARG A 201 15.68 6.70 21.16
C ARG A 201 16.09 8.14 21.45
N GLN A 202 16.64 8.83 20.46
CA GLN A 202 17.07 10.22 20.57
C GLN A 202 15.92 11.15 20.97
N PHE A 203 14.73 10.95 20.40
CA PHE A 203 13.54 11.75 20.69
C PHE A 203 12.63 11.14 21.76
N GLN A 204 13.12 10.14 22.50
CA GLN A 204 12.41 9.50 23.61
C GLN A 204 11.01 8.96 23.25
N LEU A 205 10.86 8.48 22.01
CA LEU A 205 9.63 7.86 21.52
C LEU A 205 9.50 6.44 22.07
N ARG A 206 8.30 6.08 22.52
CA ARG A 206 7.98 4.69 22.84
C ARG A 206 7.89 3.90 21.54
N TYR A 207 8.97 3.21 21.19
CA TYR A 207 9.13 2.50 19.92
C TYR A 207 9.10 0.99 20.11
N CYS A 208 8.39 0.28 19.23
CA CYS A 208 8.29 -1.17 19.22
C CYS A 208 8.45 -1.73 17.80
N GLU A 209 9.30 -2.75 17.66
CA GLU A 209 9.33 -3.61 16.47
C GLU A 209 8.40 -4.80 16.70
N TYR A 210 7.48 -5.05 15.77
CA TYR A 210 6.48 -6.11 15.87
C TYR A 210 6.57 -7.10 14.70
N GLY A 211 6.97 -8.33 15.02
CA GLY A 211 7.17 -9.43 14.05
C GLY A 211 8.12 -9.05 12.92
N GLY A 212 7.79 -9.46 11.69
CA GLY A 212 8.56 -9.15 10.49
C GLY A 212 7.87 -9.69 9.24
N TRP A 213 8.16 -9.12 8.08
CA TRP A 213 7.66 -9.58 6.79
C TRP A 213 8.61 -9.19 5.65
N SER A 214 8.55 -9.88 4.52
CA SER A 214 9.41 -9.57 3.36
C SER A 214 8.57 -9.16 2.16
N ASP A 215 8.92 -8.02 1.57
CA ASP A 215 8.37 -7.54 0.30
C ASP A 215 8.86 -8.38 -0.88
N VAL A 216 8.14 -8.30 -2.00
CA VAL A 216 8.43 -9.03 -3.23
C VAL A 216 9.11 -8.11 -4.24
N ASP A 217 10.42 -7.96 -4.18
CA ASP A 217 11.17 -6.96 -4.96
C ASP A 217 12.04 -7.53 -6.08
N ASP A 218 12.44 -8.78 -5.96
CA ASP A 218 13.34 -9.49 -6.87
C ASP A 218 12.86 -10.93 -7.11
N ILE A 219 13.58 -11.68 -7.93
CA ILE A 219 13.17 -13.05 -8.30
C ILE A 219 13.21 -14.00 -7.11
N ALA A 220 14.17 -13.82 -6.19
CA ALA A 220 14.26 -14.65 -5.00
C ALA A 220 13.01 -14.46 -4.11
N SER A 221 12.65 -13.22 -3.81
CA SER A 221 11.45 -12.90 -3.04
C SER A 221 10.14 -13.25 -3.78
N LEU A 222 10.12 -13.22 -5.12
CA LEU A 222 9.00 -13.75 -5.90
C LEU A 222 8.89 -15.27 -5.74
N ALA A 223 10.00 -16.02 -5.79
CA ALA A 223 9.99 -17.46 -5.54
C ALA A 223 9.51 -17.79 -4.12
N GLU A 224 9.93 -17.01 -3.12
CA GLU A 224 9.43 -17.12 -1.74
C GLU A 224 7.91 -16.87 -1.67
N LEU A 225 7.38 -15.85 -2.35
CA LEU A 225 5.94 -15.61 -2.44
C LEU A 225 5.19 -16.84 -2.98
N LEU A 226 5.71 -17.46 -4.04
CA LEU A 226 5.09 -18.64 -4.64
C LEU A 226 4.98 -19.80 -3.66
N GLN A 227 5.99 -19.99 -2.82
CA GLN A 227 6.00 -21.05 -1.82
C GLN A 227 5.11 -20.71 -0.61
N ARG A 228 5.22 -19.50 -0.07
CA ARG A 228 4.56 -19.11 1.18
C ARG A 228 3.09 -18.73 1.00
N SER A 229 2.69 -18.29 -0.18
CA SER A 229 1.33 -17.84 -0.50
C SER A 229 0.91 -18.29 -1.91
N PRO A 230 0.86 -19.61 -2.16
CA PRO A 230 0.64 -20.16 -3.50
C PRO A 230 -0.72 -19.77 -4.10
N ASP A 231 -1.69 -19.50 -3.24
CA ASP A 231 -3.05 -19.13 -3.60
C ASP A 231 -3.29 -17.61 -3.59
N SER A 232 -2.24 -16.79 -3.47
CA SER A 232 -2.38 -15.35 -3.73
C SER A 232 -2.70 -15.10 -5.21
N ALA A 233 -3.42 -14.02 -5.50
CA ALA A 233 -3.69 -13.61 -6.88
C ALA A 233 -2.37 -13.34 -7.63
N THR A 234 -1.41 -12.73 -6.93
CA THR A 234 -0.07 -12.45 -7.44
C THR A 234 0.69 -13.74 -7.74
N ALA A 235 0.69 -14.73 -6.85
CA ALA A 235 1.36 -16.02 -7.12
C ALA A 235 0.71 -16.77 -8.29
N ARG A 236 -0.64 -16.82 -8.35
CA ARG A 236 -1.35 -17.42 -9.49
C ARG A 236 -1.08 -16.70 -10.80
N PHE A 237 -0.93 -15.37 -10.78
CA PHE A 237 -0.57 -14.60 -11.95
C PHE A 237 0.85 -14.94 -12.40
N ALA A 238 1.82 -14.87 -11.48
CA ALA A 238 3.22 -15.16 -11.75
C ALA A 238 3.41 -16.58 -12.30
N ARG A 239 2.78 -17.61 -11.70
CA ARG A 239 2.87 -18.99 -12.22
C ARG A 239 2.31 -19.14 -13.63
N ARG A 240 1.21 -18.46 -13.96
CA ARG A 240 0.60 -18.56 -15.31
C ARG A 240 1.40 -17.83 -16.38
N GLN A 241 1.99 -16.69 -16.03
CA GLN A 241 2.65 -15.82 -17.00
C GLN A 241 4.15 -16.10 -17.11
N PHE A 242 4.79 -16.55 -16.02
CA PHE A 242 6.25 -16.60 -15.89
C PHE A 242 6.76 -18.02 -15.57
N ALA A 243 5.96 -19.06 -15.83
CA ALA A 243 6.33 -20.46 -15.57
C ALA A 243 7.74 -20.82 -16.06
N ALA A 244 8.12 -20.34 -17.24
CA ALA A 244 9.42 -20.60 -17.87
C ALA A 244 10.62 -20.04 -17.08
N TYR A 245 10.43 -18.96 -16.33
CA TYR A 245 11.47 -18.34 -15.50
C TYR A 245 11.57 -19.01 -14.13
N LEU A 246 10.46 -19.56 -13.64
CA LEU A 246 10.34 -20.13 -12.30
C LEU A 246 10.87 -21.57 -12.23
N SER A 247 10.94 -22.28 -13.36
CA SER A 247 11.50 -23.63 -13.47
C SER A 247 13.03 -23.67 -13.63
N GLN A 248 13.71 -22.52 -13.61
CA GLN A 248 15.17 -22.42 -13.80
C GLN A 248 15.93 -22.07 -12.51
N SER A 249 15.24 -22.00 -11.37
CA SER A 249 15.80 -21.56 -10.06
C SER A 249 15.90 -22.69 -9.02
N GLU A 250 15.74 -23.95 -9.43
CA GLU A 250 16.04 -25.16 -8.62
C GLU A 250 17.45 -25.68 -8.96
#